data_AF-A0A440K088-F1
#
_entry.id   AF-A0A440K088-F1
#
_cell.length_a   1.000
_cell.length_b   1.000
_cell.length_c   1.000
_cell.angle_alpha   90.00
_cell.angle_beta   90.00
_cell.angle_gamma   90.00
#
_symmetry.space_group_name_H-M   'P 1'
#
loop_
_entity.id
_entity.type
_entity.pdbx_description
1 polymer ?
#
loop_
_entity_poly.entity_id
_entity_poly.type
_entity_poly.pdbx_seq_one_letter_code
_entity_poly.pdbx_strand_id
1 'polypeptide(L)' 'MYRITKEFHFSASHQLTSLPREHQCARLHGHNYIVEVELSARDLSQHGFVRDYHDLVVSA' A
#
# COMPACT_ATOMS: atom_id res chain seq x y z
N MET A 1 10.65 -19.76 5.72
CA MET A 1 9.43 -18.94 5.75
C MET A 1 9.25 -18.33 4.37
N TYR A 2 8.11 -18.54 3.75
CA TYR A 2 7.79 -18.02 2.41
C TYR A 2 7.25 -16.61 2.53
N ARG A 3 7.50 -15.78 1.50
CA ARG A 3 7.07 -14.38 1.44
C ARG A 3 6.53 -14.05 0.06
N ILE A 4 5.51 -13.20 0.03
CA ILE A 4 4.96 -12.58 -1.17
C ILE A 4 4.74 -11.10 -0.88
N THR A 5 4.72 -10.32 -1.96
CA THR A 5 4.51 -8.88 -1.90
C THR A 5 3.57 -8.46 -3.00
N LYS A 6 2.57 -7.63 -2.67
CA LYS A 6 1.65 -7.05 -3.66
C LYS A 6 1.63 -5.53 -3.52
N GLU A 7 1.81 -4.86 -4.65
CA GLU A 7 1.70 -3.41 -4.76
C GLU A 7 0.27 -2.99 -5.15
N PHE A 8 -0.20 -1.93 -4.51
CA PHE A 8 -1.45 -1.25 -4.81
C PHE A 8 -1.16 0.21 -5.14
N HIS A 9 -1.75 0.71 -6.21
CA HIS A 9 -1.57 2.08 -6.65
C HIS A 9 -2.89 2.84 -6.47
N PHE A 10 -2.81 4.04 -5.91
CA PHE A 10 -3.96 4.95 -5.88
C PHE A 10 -3.51 6.40 -5.97
N SER A 11 -4.37 7.25 -6.52
CA SER A 11 -4.12 8.69 -6.59
C SER A 11 -4.94 9.39 -5.52
N ALA A 12 -4.32 10.23 -4.71
CA ALA A 12 -5.02 11.01 -3.70
C ALA A 12 -4.36 12.37 -3.47
N SER A 13 -5.17 13.31 -2.97
CA SER A 13 -4.68 14.60 -2.47
C SER A 13 -4.52 14.56 -0.95
N HIS A 14 -3.56 15.32 -0.41
CA HIS A 14 -3.32 15.49 1.01
C HIS A 14 -2.71 16.86 1.34
N GLN A 15 -2.62 17.15 2.64
CA GLN A 15 -1.99 18.35 3.17
C GLN A 15 -1.34 18.03 4.51
N LEU A 16 -0.09 18.47 4.70
CA LEU A 16 0.61 18.35 5.98
C LEU A 16 0.43 19.64 6.78
N THR A 17 -0.56 19.65 7.67
CA THR A 17 -1.03 20.87 8.37
C THR A 17 -0.11 21.37 9.49
N SER A 18 0.85 20.56 9.91
CA SER A 18 1.82 20.90 10.97
C SER A 18 3.11 21.53 10.46
N LEU A 19 3.30 21.64 9.14
CA LEU A 19 4.50 22.23 8.55
C LEU A 19 4.42 23.77 8.52
N PRO A 20 5.59 24.46 8.49
CA PRO A 20 5.64 25.90 8.26
C PRO A 20 4.88 26.32 7.00
N ARG A 21 4.27 27.51 7.02
CA ARG A 21 3.32 27.96 5.97
C ARG A 21 3.98 28.10 4.59
N GLU A 22 5.26 28.43 4.56
CA GLU A 22 6.09 28.55 3.37
C GLU A 22 6.51 27.20 2.77
N HIS A 23 6.36 26.11 3.51
CA HIS A 23 6.73 24.78 3.04
C HIS A 23 5.75 24.29 1.96
N GLN A 24 6.27 23.73 0.86
CA GLN A 24 5.44 23.31 -0.27
C GLN A 24 4.35 22.29 0.09
N CYS A 25 4.67 21.34 0.98
CA CYS A 25 3.72 20.32 1.43
C CYS A 25 2.64 20.83 2.41
N ALA A 26 2.75 22.07 2.89
CA ALA A 26 1.70 22.72 3.69
C ALA A 26 0.51 23.17 2.82
N ARG A 27 0.64 23.14 1.48
CA ARG A 27 -0.46 23.34 0.53
C ARG A 27 -1.15 22.01 0.23
N LEU A 28 -2.44 22.08 -0.13
CA LEU A 28 -3.14 20.94 -0.71
C LEU A 28 -2.45 20.55 -2.02
N HIS A 29 -2.02 19.30 -2.12
CA HIS A 29 -1.37 18.73 -3.30
C HIS A 29 -1.67 17.23 -3.37
N GLY A 30 -1.26 16.54 -4.43
CA GLY A 30 -1.53 15.11 -4.57
C GLY A 30 -0.34 14.32 -5.08
N HIS A 31 -0.47 13.01 -4.92
CA HIS A 31 0.51 12.01 -5.36
C HIS A 31 -0.20 10.81 -5.97
N ASN A 32 0.55 10.06 -6.78
CA ASN A 32 0.24 8.67 -7.08
C ASN A 32 0.95 7.81 -6.04
N TYR A 33 0.21 7.39 -5.03
CA TYR A 33 0.71 6.56 -3.94
C TYR A 33 0.89 5.12 -4.40
N ILE A 34 1.93 4.49 -3.85
CA ILE A 34 2.19 3.06 -3.96
C ILE A 34 2.17 2.51 -2.53
N VAL A 35 1.35 1.48 -2.31
CA VAL A 35 1.30 0.73 -1.05
C VAL A 35 1.78 -0.68 -1.32
N GLU A 36 2.84 -1.06 -0.64
CA GLU A 36 3.37 -2.41 -0.67
C GLU A 36 2.86 -3.20 0.54
N VAL A 37 2.23 -4.35 0.30
CA VAL A 37 1.79 -5.28 1.35
C VAL A 37 2.63 -6.55 1.26
N GLU A 38 3.44 -6.80 2.28
CA GLU A 38 4.20 -8.04 2.45
C GLU A 38 3.42 -9.02 3.34
N LEU A 39 3.32 -10.27 2.89
CA LEU A 39 2.75 -11.38 3.67
C LEU A 39 3.81 -12.46 3.83
N SER A 40 3.82 -13.12 4.99
CA SER A 40 4.73 -14.22 5.26
C SER A 40 3.99 -15.41 5.89
N ALA A 41 4.39 -16.62 5.48
CA ALA A 41 3.85 -17.86 6.01
C ALA A 41 4.95 -18.90 6.21
N ARG A 42 4.82 -19.75 7.23
CA ARG A 42 5.75 -20.87 7.45
C ARG A 42 5.52 -21.98 6.43
N ASP A 43 4.25 -22.27 6.15
CA ASP A 43 3.79 -23.31 5.25
C ASP A 43 2.96 -22.70 4.11
N LEU A 44 2.85 -23.41 3.00
CA LEU A 44 2.04 -23.02 1.85
C LEU A 44 0.67 -23.72 1.90
N SER A 45 -0.35 -23.09 1.31
CA SER A 45 -1.63 -23.74 1.07
C SER A 45 -1.50 -24.98 0.18
N GLN A 46 -2.57 -25.77 0.06
CA GLN A 46 -2.60 -26.96 -0.81
C GLN A 46 -2.28 -26.67 -2.30
N HIS A 47 -2.42 -25.39 -2.71
CA HIS A 47 -2.11 -24.92 -4.06
C HIS A 47 -0.73 -24.24 -4.17
N GLY A 48 0.07 -24.23 -3.10
CA GLY A 48 1.40 -23.65 -3.09
C GLY A 48 1.46 -22.14 -2.84
N PHE A 49 0.38 -21.52 -2.35
CA PHE A 49 0.35 -20.07 -2.09
C PHE A 49 0.61 -19.73 -0.62
N VAL A 50 1.29 -18.60 -0.39
CA VAL A 50 1.23 -17.88 0.89
C VAL A 50 -0.19 -17.34 1.10
N ARG A 51 -0.72 -16.66 0.07
CA ARG A 51 -2.11 -16.22 -0.07
C ARG A 51 -2.38 -16.00 -1.55
N ASP A 52 -3.61 -16.22 -2.00
CA ASP A 52 -3.99 -15.86 -3.37
C ASP A 52 -4.05 -14.33 -3.49
N TYR A 53 -3.51 -13.77 -4.56
CA TYR A 53 -3.59 -12.33 -4.82
C TYR A 53 -5.00 -11.84 -5.13
N HIS A 54 -5.91 -12.71 -5.58
CA HIS A 54 -7.32 -12.37 -5.76
C HIS A 54 -8.07 -12.23 -4.43
N ASP A 55 -7.57 -12.84 -3.35
CA ASP A 55 -8.09 -12.61 -1.99
C ASP A 55 -7.67 -11.25 -1.42
N LEU A 56 -6.66 -10.60 -2.02
CA LEU A 56 -6.11 -9.31 -1.57
C LEU A 56 -6.74 -8.14 -2.32
N VAL A 57 -8.02 -8.23 -2.68
CA VAL A 57 -8.74 -7.14 -3.34
C VAL A 57 -9.07 -6.02 -2.34
N VAL A 58 -8.94 -4.78 -2.79
CA VAL A 58 -9.40 -3.61 -2.04
C VAL A 58 -10.88 -3.41 -2.35
N SER A 59 -11.75 -3.50 -1.35
CA SER A 59 -13.16 -3.11 -1.47
C SER A 59 -13.29 -1.59 -1.33
N ALA A 60 -14.01 -0.96 -2.27
CA ALA A 60 -14.36 0.46 -2.21
C ALA A 60 -15.53 0.74 -1.28
#